data_AF-J0QAX3-F1
#
_entry.id   AF-J0QAX3-F1
#
_cell.length_a   1.000
_cell.length_b   1.000
_cell.length_c   1.000
_cell.angle_alpha   90.00
_cell.angle_beta   90.00
_cell.angle_gamma   90.00
#
_symmetry.space_group_name_H-M   'P 1'
#
loop_
_entity.id
_entity.type
_entity.pdbx_description
1 polymer ?
#
loop_
_entity_poly.entity_id
_entity_poly.type
_entity_poly.pdbx_seq_one_letter_code
_entity_poly.pdbx_strand_id
1 'polypeptide(L)'
;KVKDSFTNIKNEITTVQGDALLWSDDKEAFVATHGENKANSKITSLQAGKIASDSTDAVNGGQLYILGSEVAKYFGGGAGYENGQWVSPTFKVKTIKDDGVTVEEKKYDNVAEALADVGTSFTNIKNDITNVVSDNLVKQDEETKVIKIGSEKDGDTITLANSEGKDRTLSGVKAAEHANEAVNKAQLDESLKDLSNSLQSDESAVVHYDKKGDDNNAINYASVTFGKGQDSAPVALHNVADGTIGEGSHDAINGSQINTISQNVAKFLGGGAAFTDGTFTGPTYKLSKISEDGAAEETSYDNVGSAFSGLDTNIKNVNQRIKEVSQGVAQDSLSWNEAAGAFVATHGENKANSKITSILDGTVSESSTDAITGSQLHSLGSEVATYFGGGAKYEDGAWTAPIFKVKTVKADGAEIEDKSYNDVAAAFEGVGTSFT
;
A
#
# COMPACT_ATOMS: atom_id res chain seq x y z
N LYS A 1 -120.90 -19.65 120.56
CA LYS A 1 -121.28 -20.22 119.24
C LYS A 1 -121.38 -19.15 118.15
N VAL A 2 -122.31 -18.20 118.13
CA VAL A 2 -122.37 -17.18 117.05
C VAL A 2 -121.17 -16.21 117.04
N LYS A 3 -120.71 -15.76 118.22
CA LYS A 3 -119.58 -14.83 118.35
C LYS A 3 -118.24 -15.45 117.92
N ASP A 4 -118.05 -16.75 118.18
CA ASP A 4 -116.84 -17.48 117.81
C ASP A 4 -116.75 -17.66 116.28
N SER A 5 -117.88 -17.87 115.61
CA SER A 5 -117.97 -17.94 114.15
C SER A 5 -117.58 -16.62 113.47
N PHE A 6 -117.98 -15.46 114.02
CA PHE A 6 -117.60 -14.15 113.46
C PHE A 6 -116.11 -13.82 113.64
N THR A 7 -115.51 -14.21 114.77
CA THR A 7 -114.06 -14.05 114.99
C THR A 7 -113.26 -14.93 114.02
N ASN A 8 -113.71 -16.16 113.76
CA ASN A 8 -113.06 -17.06 112.80
C ASN A 8 -113.13 -16.51 111.36
N ILE A 9 -114.30 -15.99 110.94
CA ILE A 9 -114.46 -15.35 109.62
C ILE A 9 -113.54 -14.12 109.48
N LYS A 10 -113.42 -13.29 110.53
CA LYS A 10 -112.55 -12.10 110.47
C LYS A 10 -111.07 -12.48 110.38
N ASN A 11 -110.66 -13.54 111.07
CA ASN A 11 -109.31 -14.08 110.96
C ASN A 11 -109.06 -14.66 109.57
N GLU A 12 -109.99 -15.44 109.01
CA GLU A 12 -109.89 -15.96 107.62
C GLU A 12 -109.82 -14.83 106.58
N ILE A 13 -110.62 -13.76 106.71
CA ILE A 13 -110.55 -12.59 105.82
C ILE A 13 -109.20 -11.88 105.92
N THR A 14 -108.66 -11.74 107.13
CA THR A 14 -107.35 -11.10 107.34
C THR A 14 -106.22 -11.96 106.76
N THR A 15 -106.32 -13.29 106.88
CA THR A 15 -105.39 -14.23 106.24
C THR A 15 -105.48 -14.16 104.72
N VAL A 16 -106.69 -14.17 104.14
CA VAL A 16 -106.89 -14.04 102.69
C VAL A 16 -106.37 -12.70 102.17
N GLN A 17 -106.57 -11.60 102.88
CA GLN A 17 -106.01 -10.29 102.52
C GLN A 17 -104.47 -10.25 102.65
N GLY A 18 -103.89 -11.04 103.58
CA GLY A 18 -102.45 -11.17 103.73
C GLY A 18 -101.79 -12.01 102.63
N ASP A 19 -102.49 -13.01 102.11
CA ASP A 19 -101.95 -13.99 101.14
C ASP A 19 -102.35 -13.70 99.67
N ALA A 20 -103.24 -12.73 99.41
CA ALA A 20 -103.70 -12.38 98.06
C ALA A 20 -102.82 -11.32 97.37
N LEU A 21 -102.80 -11.36 96.03
CA LEU A 21 -102.26 -10.26 95.21
C LEU A 21 -103.30 -9.12 95.18
N LEU A 22 -103.02 -8.02 95.87
CA LEU A 22 -103.98 -6.92 96.05
C LEU A 22 -103.60 -5.70 95.20
N TRP A 23 -104.62 -4.98 94.75
CA TRP A 23 -104.46 -3.65 94.16
C TRP A 23 -103.99 -2.66 95.23
N SER A 24 -102.98 -1.86 94.91
CA SER A 24 -102.53 -0.74 95.73
C SER A 24 -102.93 0.56 95.05
N ASP A 25 -103.80 1.33 95.69
CA ASP A 25 -104.23 2.63 95.16
C ASP A 25 -103.06 3.61 95.03
N ASP A 26 -102.14 3.62 96.01
CA ASP A 26 -100.94 4.47 95.96
C ASP A 26 -99.98 4.16 94.81
N LYS A 27 -99.98 2.91 94.32
CA LYS A 27 -99.10 2.45 93.23
C LYS A 27 -99.83 2.29 91.90
N GLU A 28 -101.16 2.43 91.91
CA GLU A 28 -102.05 2.16 90.78
C GLU A 28 -101.72 0.82 90.08
N ALA A 29 -101.41 -0.21 90.87
CA ALA A 29 -101.00 -1.52 90.37
C ALA A 29 -101.32 -2.64 91.37
N PHE A 30 -101.42 -3.87 90.88
CA PHE A 30 -101.36 -5.05 91.74
C PHE A 30 -99.95 -5.21 92.30
N VAL A 31 -99.82 -5.25 93.63
CA VAL A 31 -98.52 -5.32 94.31
C VAL A 31 -98.25 -6.75 94.81
N ALA A 32 -97.07 -7.27 94.47
CA ALA A 32 -96.60 -8.58 94.91
C ALA A 32 -95.77 -8.47 96.20
N THR A 33 -96.37 -7.93 97.26
CA THR A 33 -95.72 -7.82 98.58
C THR A 33 -96.40 -8.74 99.59
N HIS A 34 -95.65 -9.45 100.42
CA HIS A 34 -96.17 -10.40 101.42
C HIS A 34 -95.50 -10.19 102.79
N GLY A 35 -96.19 -10.61 103.87
CA GLY A 35 -95.73 -10.49 105.26
C GLY A 35 -95.89 -9.08 105.87
N GLU A 36 -95.63 -8.97 107.18
CA GLU A 36 -95.87 -7.73 107.96
C GLU A 36 -95.09 -6.51 107.43
N ASN A 37 -93.91 -6.73 106.85
CA ASN A 37 -93.04 -5.68 106.32
C ASN A 37 -93.32 -5.31 104.86
N LYS A 38 -94.32 -5.93 104.21
CA LYS A 38 -94.66 -5.73 102.79
C LYS A 38 -93.43 -5.79 101.86
N ALA A 39 -92.59 -6.81 102.02
CA ALA A 39 -91.41 -7.00 101.18
C ALA A 39 -91.81 -7.55 99.79
N ASN A 40 -91.10 -7.12 98.75
CA ASN A 40 -91.26 -7.64 97.40
C ASN A 40 -91.10 -9.16 97.39
N SER A 41 -92.11 -9.84 96.87
CA SER A 41 -92.23 -11.29 96.85
C SER A 41 -92.26 -11.80 95.42
N LYS A 42 -91.84 -13.05 95.23
CA LYS A 42 -91.85 -13.68 93.91
C LYS A 42 -93.28 -14.03 93.50
N ILE A 43 -93.66 -13.71 92.27
CA ILE A 43 -94.81 -14.33 91.61
C ILE A 43 -94.30 -15.60 90.93
N THR A 44 -94.65 -16.77 91.46
CA THR A 44 -94.27 -18.07 90.89
C THR A 44 -95.42 -18.69 90.11
N SER A 45 -95.13 -19.73 89.31
CA SER A 45 -96.10 -20.45 88.46
C SER A 45 -96.75 -19.60 87.35
N LEU A 46 -96.08 -18.53 86.92
CA LEU A 46 -96.51 -17.69 85.80
C LEU A 46 -96.29 -18.43 84.46
N GLN A 47 -97.35 -18.61 83.68
CA GLN A 47 -97.24 -19.10 82.31
C GLN A 47 -96.41 -18.14 81.47
N ALA A 48 -95.66 -18.64 80.47
CA ALA A 48 -94.91 -17.76 79.57
C ALA A 48 -95.88 -16.83 78.83
N GLY A 49 -95.70 -15.51 79.02
CA GLY A 49 -96.54 -14.50 78.37
C GLY A 49 -96.30 -14.45 76.86
N LYS A 50 -97.27 -13.98 76.09
CA LYS A 50 -97.07 -13.77 74.65
C LYS A 50 -95.98 -12.69 74.42
N ILE A 51 -94.99 -12.96 73.58
CA ILE A 51 -93.99 -11.97 73.15
C ILE A 51 -94.48 -11.34 71.85
N ALA A 52 -95.10 -10.17 71.94
CA ALA A 52 -95.56 -9.36 70.82
C ALA A 52 -95.50 -7.88 71.21
N SER A 53 -95.42 -6.97 70.22
CA SER A 53 -95.27 -5.53 70.48
C SER A 53 -96.45 -4.89 71.22
N ASP A 54 -97.62 -5.53 71.18
CA ASP A 54 -98.88 -5.12 71.82
C ASP A 54 -99.25 -5.96 73.06
N SER A 55 -98.37 -6.87 73.50
CA SER A 55 -98.66 -7.77 74.62
C SER A 55 -98.68 -7.02 75.95
N THR A 56 -99.70 -7.31 76.75
CA THR A 56 -99.81 -6.86 78.14
C THR A 56 -99.54 -8.00 79.13
N ASP A 57 -99.11 -9.17 78.64
CA ASP A 57 -98.81 -10.33 79.47
C ASP A 57 -97.50 -10.12 80.24
N ALA A 58 -97.46 -10.55 81.50
CA ALA A 58 -96.20 -10.61 82.25
C ALA A 58 -95.28 -11.70 81.68
N VAL A 59 -93.98 -11.41 81.57
CA VAL A 59 -92.96 -12.38 81.14
C VAL A 59 -92.36 -13.10 82.34
N ASN A 60 -92.02 -14.37 82.17
CA ASN A 60 -91.33 -15.14 83.20
C ASN A 60 -89.81 -15.26 82.93
N GLY A 61 -89.05 -15.68 83.95
CA GLY A 61 -87.59 -15.80 83.84
C GLY A 61 -87.09 -16.76 82.76
N GLY A 62 -87.90 -17.77 82.37
CA GLY A 62 -87.56 -18.69 81.29
C GLY A 62 -87.51 -18.01 79.92
N GLN A 63 -88.39 -17.04 79.67
CA GLN A 63 -88.39 -16.26 78.43
C GLN A 63 -87.19 -15.34 78.32
N LEU A 64 -86.84 -14.66 79.43
CA LEU A 64 -85.65 -13.82 79.49
C LEU A 64 -84.36 -14.65 79.36
N TYR A 65 -84.33 -15.86 79.94
CA TYR A 65 -83.21 -16.79 79.80
C TYR A 65 -83.03 -17.27 78.35
N ILE A 66 -84.12 -17.61 77.64
CA ILE A 66 -84.07 -17.97 76.22
C ILE A 66 -83.51 -16.81 75.39
N LEU A 67 -84.01 -15.58 75.62
CA LEU A 67 -83.51 -14.39 74.92
C LEU A 67 -82.01 -14.18 75.15
N GLY A 68 -81.56 -14.20 76.40
CA GLY A 68 -80.14 -14.05 76.75
C GLY A 68 -79.27 -15.16 76.15
N SER A 69 -79.77 -16.41 76.16
CA SER A 69 -79.06 -17.57 75.62
C SER A 69 -78.92 -17.53 74.09
N GLU A 70 -79.97 -17.12 73.37
CA GLU A 70 -79.92 -16.97 71.91
C GLU A 70 -79.01 -15.79 71.50
N VAL A 71 -79.06 -14.67 72.23
CA VAL A 71 -78.13 -13.54 71.99
C VAL A 71 -76.68 -13.98 72.19
N ALA A 72 -76.37 -14.71 73.26
CA ALA A 72 -75.04 -15.27 73.50
C ALA A 72 -74.58 -16.21 72.37
N LYS A 73 -75.48 -17.06 71.87
CA LYS A 73 -75.20 -17.98 70.76
C LYS A 73 -74.84 -17.25 69.46
N TYR A 74 -75.50 -16.13 69.16
CA TYR A 74 -75.17 -15.33 67.96
C TYR A 74 -73.81 -14.63 68.06
N PHE A 75 -73.39 -14.18 69.24
CA PHE A 75 -72.04 -13.62 69.42
C PHE A 75 -70.96 -14.70 69.37
N GLY A 76 -71.22 -15.92 69.86
CA GLY A 76 -70.18 -16.95 69.98
C GLY A 76 -69.05 -16.49 70.89
N GLY A 77 -67.81 -16.91 70.62
CA GLY A 77 -66.63 -16.40 71.34
C GLY A 77 -66.62 -16.64 72.85
N GLY A 78 -67.43 -17.56 73.36
CA GLY A 78 -67.60 -17.77 74.81
C GLY A 78 -68.61 -16.86 75.50
N ALA A 79 -69.40 -16.06 74.75
CA ALA A 79 -70.54 -15.34 75.32
C ALA A 79 -71.55 -16.31 75.95
N GLY A 80 -72.17 -15.88 77.04
CA GLY A 80 -73.10 -16.71 77.81
C GLY A 80 -74.11 -15.89 78.60
N TYR A 81 -75.18 -16.55 79.06
CA TYR A 81 -76.16 -15.96 79.96
C TYR A 81 -76.48 -16.97 81.07
N GLU A 82 -75.79 -16.84 82.20
CA GLU A 82 -75.81 -17.83 83.29
C GLU A 82 -76.17 -17.15 84.61
N ASN A 83 -77.01 -17.79 85.42
CA ASN A 83 -77.45 -17.27 86.72
C ASN A 83 -78.05 -15.84 86.67
N GLY A 84 -78.64 -15.46 85.54
CA GLY A 84 -79.20 -14.12 85.34
C GLY A 84 -78.16 -13.04 85.04
N GLN A 85 -76.91 -13.42 84.75
CA GLN A 85 -75.82 -12.51 84.39
C GLN A 85 -75.30 -12.77 82.98
N TRP A 86 -74.93 -11.69 82.30
CA TRP A 86 -74.30 -11.74 80.99
C TRP A 86 -72.79 -12.04 81.13
N VAL A 87 -72.29 -12.94 80.29
CA VAL A 87 -70.87 -13.23 80.10
C VAL A 87 -70.46 -12.70 78.73
N SER A 88 -69.49 -11.78 78.69
CA SER A 88 -69.01 -11.17 77.44
C SER A 88 -68.32 -12.18 76.53
N PRO A 89 -68.45 -12.06 75.19
CA PRO A 89 -67.63 -12.83 74.25
C PRO A 89 -66.16 -12.40 74.34
N THR A 90 -65.26 -13.26 73.88
CA THR A 90 -63.88 -12.92 73.56
C THR A 90 -63.56 -13.41 72.15
N PHE A 91 -63.29 -12.48 71.23
CA PHE A 91 -62.86 -12.75 69.87
C PHE A 91 -61.34 -12.72 69.79
N LYS A 92 -60.74 -13.77 69.23
CA LYS A 92 -59.31 -13.80 68.89
C LYS A 92 -59.17 -13.48 67.41
N VAL A 93 -58.54 -12.35 67.08
CA VAL A 93 -58.32 -11.93 65.70
C VAL A 93 -56.83 -11.82 65.45
N LYS A 94 -56.37 -12.41 64.35
CA LYS A 94 -55.02 -12.18 63.84
C LYS A 94 -55.04 -10.93 62.97
N THR A 95 -54.18 -9.99 63.29
CA THR A 95 -54.06 -8.69 62.62
C THR A 95 -52.67 -8.54 62.03
N ILE A 96 -52.57 -7.78 60.94
CA ILE A 96 -51.28 -7.45 60.31
C ILE A 96 -50.84 -6.09 60.83
N LYS A 97 -49.60 -5.98 61.28
CA LYS A 97 -49.01 -4.71 61.72
C LYS A 97 -48.79 -3.75 60.56
N ASP A 98 -48.37 -2.54 60.90
CA ASP A 98 -48.05 -1.46 59.96
C ASP A 98 -46.91 -1.80 58.98
N ASP A 99 -46.06 -2.76 59.31
CA ASP A 99 -45.02 -3.28 58.43
C ASP A 99 -45.53 -4.19 57.29
N GLY A 100 -46.83 -4.49 57.24
CA GLY A 100 -47.44 -5.31 56.18
C GLY A 100 -47.15 -6.82 56.26
N VAL A 101 -46.26 -7.25 57.15
CA VAL A 101 -45.74 -8.64 57.18
C VAL A 101 -45.96 -9.30 58.55
N THR A 102 -45.81 -8.57 59.65
CA THR A 102 -45.88 -9.13 60.99
C THR A 102 -47.33 -9.40 61.39
N VAL A 103 -47.61 -10.64 61.78
CA VAL A 103 -48.92 -11.09 62.26
C VAL A 103 -48.94 -11.08 63.80
N GLU A 104 -49.96 -10.48 64.40
CA GLU A 104 -50.21 -10.56 65.85
C GLU A 104 -51.64 -11.02 66.17
N GLU A 105 -51.80 -11.80 67.24
CA GLU A 105 -53.12 -12.20 67.75
C GLU A 105 -53.56 -11.27 68.88
N LYS A 106 -54.71 -10.63 68.71
CA LYS A 106 -55.34 -9.76 69.70
C LYS A 106 -56.67 -10.33 70.15
N LYS A 107 -57.09 -9.94 71.36
CA LYS A 107 -58.37 -10.33 71.97
C LYS A 107 -59.27 -9.11 72.08
N TYR A 108 -60.56 -9.29 71.77
CA TYR A 108 -61.57 -8.22 71.83
C TYR A 108 -62.84 -8.75 72.49
N ASP A 109 -63.47 -7.91 73.29
CA ASP A 109 -64.70 -8.28 74.01
C ASP A 109 -65.98 -7.81 73.29
N ASN A 110 -65.83 -7.15 72.14
CA ASN A 110 -66.94 -6.73 71.29
C ASN A 110 -66.59 -6.84 69.79
N VAL A 111 -67.64 -6.90 68.96
CA VAL A 111 -67.52 -7.09 67.50
C VAL A 111 -66.96 -5.85 66.82
N ALA A 112 -67.29 -4.65 67.29
CA ALA A 112 -66.91 -3.40 66.64
C ALA A 112 -65.39 -3.20 66.64
N GLU A 113 -64.74 -3.40 67.77
CA GLU A 113 -63.28 -3.30 67.89
C GLU A 113 -62.57 -4.41 67.09
N ALA A 114 -63.08 -5.64 67.16
CA ALA A 114 -62.53 -6.77 66.40
C ALA A 114 -62.54 -6.48 64.88
N LEU A 115 -63.66 -5.98 64.34
CA LEU A 115 -63.77 -5.66 62.92
C LEU A 115 -63.01 -4.39 62.52
N ALA A 116 -62.89 -3.40 63.41
CA ALA A 116 -62.08 -2.21 63.16
C ALA A 116 -60.61 -2.59 62.90
N ASP A 117 -60.06 -3.49 63.72
CA ASP A 117 -58.67 -3.96 63.57
C ASP A 117 -58.47 -4.88 62.35
N VAL A 118 -59.51 -5.60 61.90
CA VAL A 118 -59.50 -6.27 60.58
C VAL A 118 -59.41 -5.23 59.47
N GLY A 119 -60.17 -4.12 59.55
CA GLY A 119 -60.09 -3.02 58.59
C GLY A 119 -58.71 -2.36 58.54
N THR A 120 -58.09 -2.17 59.70
CA THR A 120 -56.69 -1.71 59.80
C THR A 120 -55.74 -2.71 59.12
N SER A 121 -55.92 -4.01 59.34
CA SER A 121 -55.10 -5.05 58.68
C SER A 121 -55.22 -5.01 57.16
N PHE A 122 -56.43 -4.80 56.61
CA PHE A 122 -56.62 -4.61 55.16
C PHE A 122 -55.93 -3.34 54.64
N THR A 123 -55.91 -2.28 55.44
CA THR A 123 -55.19 -1.05 55.09
C THR A 123 -53.69 -1.29 55.06
N ASN A 124 -53.15 -2.00 56.05
CA ASN A 124 -51.73 -2.35 56.13
C ASN A 124 -51.30 -3.23 54.94
N ILE A 125 -52.10 -4.26 54.60
CA ILE A 125 -51.86 -5.10 53.42
C ILE A 125 -51.90 -4.26 52.13
N LYS A 126 -52.88 -3.37 51.97
CA LYS A 126 -52.99 -2.51 50.80
C LYS A 126 -51.75 -1.62 50.65
N ASN A 127 -51.25 -1.07 51.74
CA ASN A 127 -50.06 -0.22 51.74
C ASN A 127 -48.81 -1.02 51.33
N ASP A 128 -48.63 -2.22 51.87
CA ASP A 128 -47.52 -3.12 51.48
C ASP A 128 -47.55 -3.47 49.99
N ILE A 129 -48.72 -3.86 49.47
CA ILE A 129 -48.91 -4.12 48.03
C ILE A 129 -48.56 -2.86 47.20
N THR A 130 -48.99 -1.68 47.64
CA THR A 130 -48.71 -0.43 46.94
C THR A 130 -47.21 -0.13 46.93
N ASN A 131 -46.51 -0.38 48.04
CA ASN A 131 -45.07 -0.21 48.13
C ASN A 131 -44.34 -1.15 47.17
N VAL A 132 -44.72 -2.44 47.12
CA VAL A 132 -44.15 -3.41 46.18
C VAL A 132 -44.34 -3.00 44.72
N VAL A 133 -45.52 -2.47 44.37
CA VAL A 133 -45.77 -1.94 43.01
C VAL A 133 -44.91 -0.69 42.73
N SER A 134 -44.73 0.17 43.72
CA SER A 134 -43.94 1.39 43.57
C SER A 134 -42.43 1.14 43.43
N ASP A 135 -41.89 0.07 44.05
CA ASP A 135 -40.48 -0.30 44.02
C ASP A 135 -40.08 -1.18 42.83
N ASN A 136 -40.96 -1.35 41.84
CA ASN A 136 -40.69 -2.18 40.67
C ASN A 136 -39.47 -1.67 39.88
N LEU A 137 -38.51 -2.54 39.59
CA LEU A 137 -37.33 -2.21 38.79
C LEU A 137 -37.63 -2.13 37.30
N VAL A 138 -38.72 -2.71 36.81
CA VAL A 138 -39.09 -2.68 35.39
C VAL A 138 -40.41 -1.94 35.25
N LYS A 139 -40.35 -0.70 34.77
CA LYS A 139 -41.51 0.18 34.64
C LYS A 139 -41.68 0.60 33.19
N GLN A 140 -42.88 0.43 32.64
CA GLN A 140 -43.24 1.07 31.39
C GLN A 140 -43.76 2.47 31.69
N ASP A 141 -43.14 3.46 31.08
CA ASP A 141 -43.61 4.83 31.08
C ASP A 141 -44.92 4.91 30.27
N GLU A 142 -46.02 5.31 30.90
CA GLU A 142 -47.35 5.25 30.27
C GLU A 142 -47.49 6.17 29.05
N GLU A 143 -46.73 7.27 29.01
CA GLU A 143 -46.77 8.24 27.93
C GLU A 143 -45.86 7.83 26.77
N THR A 144 -44.57 7.63 27.06
CA THR A 144 -43.54 7.32 26.05
C THR A 144 -43.52 5.85 25.63
N LYS A 145 -44.20 4.98 26.38
CA LYS A 145 -44.19 3.51 26.26
C LYS A 145 -42.82 2.86 26.45
N VAL A 146 -41.80 3.62 26.87
CA VAL A 146 -40.45 3.12 27.15
C VAL A 146 -40.45 2.24 28.39
N ILE A 147 -39.85 1.05 28.28
CA ILE A 147 -39.58 0.19 29.43
C ILE A 147 -38.25 0.63 30.04
N LYS A 148 -38.28 1.20 31.23
CA LYS A 148 -37.12 1.59 32.02
C LYS A 148 -36.76 0.45 32.97
N ILE A 149 -35.48 0.16 33.10
CA ILE A 149 -34.94 -0.83 34.03
C ILE A 149 -34.08 -0.09 35.05
N GLY A 150 -34.47 -0.13 36.33
CA GLY A 150 -33.71 0.43 37.45
C GLY A 150 -33.59 1.95 37.49
N SER A 151 -34.32 2.71 36.66
CA SER A 151 -34.08 4.16 36.48
C SER A 151 -34.25 5.05 37.72
N GLU A 152 -34.92 4.56 38.75
CA GLU A 152 -35.14 5.27 40.03
C GLU A 152 -34.18 4.83 41.14
N LYS A 153 -33.27 3.90 40.85
CA LYS A 153 -32.29 3.36 41.79
C LYS A 153 -30.88 3.65 41.28
N ASP A 154 -29.95 3.82 42.21
CA ASP A 154 -28.52 4.02 41.89
C ASP A 154 -27.85 2.71 41.47
N GLY A 155 -26.70 2.79 40.80
CA GLY A 155 -25.88 1.67 40.35
C GLY A 155 -25.62 1.63 38.82
N ASP A 156 -24.47 1.09 38.44
CA ASP A 156 -23.96 1.15 37.06
C ASP A 156 -24.14 -0.16 36.25
N THR A 157 -24.68 -1.23 36.85
CA THR A 157 -24.68 -2.56 36.22
C THR A 157 -26.04 -3.25 36.28
N ILE A 158 -26.53 -3.66 35.11
CA ILE A 158 -27.63 -4.62 34.94
C ILE A 158 -27.02 -5.93 34.44
N THR A 159 -27.13 -7.00 35.22
CA THR A 159 -26.65 -8.33 34.80
C THR A 159 -27.76 -9.18 34.20
N LEU A 160 -27.47 -9.83 33.07
CA LEU A 160 -28.33 -10.83 32.44
C LEU A 160 -27.87 -12.27 32.76
N ALA A 161 -26.89 -12.45 33.65
CA ALA A 161 -26.35 -13.76 33.99
C ALA A 161 -27.40 -14.64 34.69
N ASN A 162 -27.30 -15.96 34.47
CA ASN A 162 -28.20 -16.93 35.12
C ASN A 162 -27.82 -17.21 36.59
N SER A 163 -28.58 -18.08 37.25
CA SER A 163 -28.33 -18.46 38.65
C SER A 163 -26.97 -19.13 38.88
N GLU A 164 -26.29 -19.58 37.82
CA GLU A 164 -24.94 -20.13 37.83
C GLU A 164 -23.87 -19.08 37.47
N GLY A 165 -24.27 -17.83 37.20
CA GLY A 165 -23.37 -16.76 36.74
C GLY A 165 -23.00 -16.84 35.26
N LYS A 166 -23.66 -17.68 34.45
CA LYS A 166 -23.40 -17.79 33.01
C LYS A 166 -24.12 -16.71 32.21
N ASP A 167 -23.44 -16.19 31.18
CA ASP A 167 -24.00 -15.23 30.23
C ASP A 167 -25.23 -15.79 29.51
N ARG A 168 -26.17 -14.90 29.17
CA ARG A 168 -27.36 -15.21 28.36
C ARG A 168 -27.35 -14.41 27.07
N THR A 169 -27.98 -14.96 26.03
CA THR A 169 -28.23 -14.24 24.79
C THR A 169 -29.35 -13.21 25.00
N LEU A 170 -29.08 -11.94 24.66
CA LEU A 170 -30.10 -10.91 24.51
C LEU A 170 -30.55 -10.87 23.05
N SER A 171 -31.74 -11.41 22.75
CA SER A 171 -32.33 -11.41 21.41
C SER A 171 -33.35 -10.28 21.23
N GLY A 172 -33.67 -9.94 19.98
CA GLY A 172 -34.61 -8.85 19.65
C GLY A 172 -33.99 -7.45 19.72
N VAL A 173 -32.67 -7.33 19.84
CA VAL A 173 -31.96 -6.04 19.80
C VAL A 173 -32.02 -5.46 18.39
N LYS A 174 -32.81 -4.39 18.25
CA LYS A 174 -32.87 -3.57 17.03
C LYS A 174 -31.48 -2.97 16.75
N ALA A 175 -31.19 -2.67 15.49
CA ALA A 175 -29.99 -1.93 15.13
C ALA A 175 -29.95 -0.58 15.88
N ALA A 176 -28.82 -0.28 16.52
CA ALA A 176 -28.57 0.98 17.20
C ALA A 176 -28.61 2.16 16.20
N GLU A 177 -29.39 3.18 16.54
CA GLU A 177 -29.50 4.49 15.87
C GLU A 177 -28.78 5.59 16.68
N HIS A 178 -28.53 5.37 17.96
CA HIS A 178 -27.84 6.30 18.85
C HIS A 178 -26.58 5.69 19.49
N ALA A 179 -25.62 6.54 19.88
CA ALA A 179 -24.30 6.11 20.37
C ALA A 179 -24.33 5.36 21.71
N ASN A 180 -25.41 5.48 22.48
CA ASN A 180 -25.60 4.84 23.78
C ASN A 180 -26.52 3.61 23.72
N GLU A 181 -26.75 3.04 22.54
CA GLU A 181 -27.55 1.84 22.33
C GLU A 181 -26.65 0.61 22.11
N ALA A 182 -27.19 -0.57 22.41
CA ALA A 182 -26.50 -1.82 22.14
C ALA A 182 -26.47 -2.13 20.64
N VAL A 183 -25.28 -2.40 20.09
CA VAL A 183 -25.14 -2.85 18.70
C VAL A 183 -25.52 -4.32 18.58
N ASN A 184 -26.23 -4.68 17.52
CA ASN A 184 -26.52 -6.08 17.22
C ASN A 184 -25.46 -6.71 16.31
N LYS A 185 -25.48 -8.05 16.20
CA LYS A 185 -24.50 -8.79 15.39
C LYS A 185 -24.51 -8.37 13.91
N ALA A 186 -25.68 -8.07 13.35
CA ALA A 186 -25.80 -7.68 11.94
C ALA A 186 -25.05 -6.37 11.66
N GLN A 187 -25.18 -5.36 12.53
CA GLN A 187 -24.44 -4.10 12.40
C GLN A 187 -22.93 -4.30 12.47
N LEU A 188 -22.46 -5.17 13.38
CA LEU A 188 -21.04 -5.50 13.48
C LEU A 188 -20.53 -6.22 12.23
N ASP A 189 -21.25 -7.25 11.76
CA ASP A 189 -20.87 -8.01 10.57
C ASP A 189 -20.83 -7.11 9.32
N GLU A 190 -21.79 -6.20 9.16
CA GLU A 190 -21.84 -5.23 8.06
C GLU A 190 -20.66 -4.25 8.13
N SER A 191 -20.39 -3.67 9.30
CA SER A 191 -19.24 -2.78 9.51
C SER A 191 -17.91 -3.46 9.19
N LEU A 192 -17.75 -4.74 9.59
CA LEU A 192 -16.57 -5.54 9.28
C LEU A 192 -16.45 -5.87 7.80
N LYS A 193 -17.57 -6.13 7.13
CA LYS A 193 -17.62 -6.37 5.68
C LYS A 193 -17.22 -5.13 4.91
N ASP A 194 -17.71 -3.96 5.30
CA ASP A 194 -17.36 -2.68 4.66
C ASP A 194 -15.88 -2.35 4.84
N LEU A 195 -15.34 -2.56 6.05
CA LEU A 195 -13.91 -2.42 6.31
C LEU A 195 -13.09 -3.40 5.45
N SER A 196 -13.48 -4.67 5.38
CA SER A 196 -12.81 -5.69 4.57
C SER A 196 -12.82 -5.32 3.08
N ASN A 197 -13.96 -4.86 2.56
CA ASN A 197 -14.07 -4.44 1.17
C ASN A 197 -13.18 -3.21 0.89
N SER A 198 -13.15 -2.24 1.80
CA SER A 198 -12.29 -1.07 1.65
C SER A 198 -10.81 -1.44 1.60
N LEU A 199 -10.38 -2.44 2.38
CA LEU A 199 -8.99 -2.91 2.42
C LEU A 199 -8.59 -3.79 1.23
N GLN A 200 -9.56 -4.49 0.62
CA GLN A 200 -9.33 -5.45 -0.46
C GLN A 200 -9.70 -4.94 -1.86
N SER A 201 -10.28 -3.74 -1.97
CA SER A 201 -10.72 -3.21 -3.26
C SER A 201 -9.54 -2.78 -4.14
N ASP A 202 -9.74 -2.85 -5.46
CA ASP A 202 -8.83 -2.32 -6.48
C ASP A 202 -8.69 -0.78 -6.42
N GLU A 203 -9.47 -0.11 -5.57
CA GLU A 203 -9.35 1.32 -5.25
C GLU A 203 -8.42 1.59 -4.06
N SER A 204 -7.89 0.55 -3.41
CA SER A 204 -6.89 0.70 -2.36
C SER A 204 -5.59 1.27 -2.94
N ALA A 205 -5.07 2.34 -2.34
CA ALA A 205 -3.86 3.04 -2.80
C ALA A 205 -2.54 2.33 -2.45
N VAL A 206 -2.57 1.00 -2.31
CA VAL A 206 -1.44 0.19 -1.89
C VAL A 206 -0.85 -0.60 -3.07
N VAL A 207 0.46 -0.82 -3.05
CA VAL A 207 1.13 -1.68 -4.03
C VAL A 207 1.10 -3.12 -3.49
N HIS A 208 0.55 -4.03 -4.29
CA HIS A 208 0.44 -5.45 -3.93
C HIS A 208 1.47 -6.30 -4.67
N TYR A 209 1.90 -7.39 -4.04
CA TYR A 209 2.53 -8.49 -4.73
C TYR A 209 1.54 -9.19 -5.64
N ASP A 210 2.04 -9.72 -6.75
CA ASP A 210 1.24 -10.50 -7.69
C ASP A 210 0.76 -11.79 -7.03
N LYS A 211 -0.34 -12.36 -7.53
CA LYS A 211 -0.81 -13.68 -7.12
C LYS A 211 -0.33 -14.74 -8.13
N LYS A 212 -0.09 -15.96 -7.66
CA LYS A 212 0.41 -17.07 -8.49
C LYS A 212 -0.59 -17.58 -9.54
N GLY A 213 -1.88 -17.26 -9.38
CA GLY A 213 -2.95 -17.79 -10.24
C GLY A 213 -3.24 -19.28 -10.03
N ASP A 214 -2.82 -19.85 -8.89
CA ASP A 214 -3.20 -21.20 -8.46
C ASP A 214 -4.60 -21.21 -7.80
N ASP A 215 -5.16 -22.39 -7.57
CA ASP A 215 -6.52 -22.57 -7.01
C ASP A 215 -6.71 -21.89 -5.64
N ASN A 216 -5.61 -21.64 -4.91
CA ASN A 216 -5.61 -20.98 -3.60
C ASN A 216 -5.24 -19.49 -3.68
N ASN A 217 -4.96 -18.97 -4.88
CA ASN A 217 -4.56 -17.61 -5.16
C ASN A 217 -3.39 -17.13 -4.29
N ALA A 218 -2.40 -17.99 -4.08
CA ALA A 218 -1.26 -17.74 -3.19
C ALA A 218 -0.44 -16.51 -3.65
N ILE A 219 0.09 -15.76 -2.69
CA ILE A 219 0.88 -14.55 -2.96
C ILE A 219 2.25 -14.94 -3.56
N ASN A 220 2.66 -14.24 -4.62
CA ASN A 220 3.96 -14.33 -5.25
C ASN A 220 4.88 -13.18 -4.79
N TYR A 221 5.65 -13.41 -3.73
CA TYR A 221 6.59 -12.41 -3.19
C TYR A 221 7.78 -12.05 -4.11
N ALA A 222 7.90 -12.70 -5.27
CA ALA A 222 8.95 -12.40 -6.24
C ALA A 222 8.50 -11.41 -7.34
N SER A 223 7.23 -10.97 -7.36
CA SER A 223 6.70 -10.14 -8.44
C SER A 223 5.71 -9.09 -7.97
N VAL A 224 5.78 -7.93 -8.59
CA VAL A 224 4.85 -6.81 -8.44
C VAL A 224 4.54 -6.28 -9.84
N THR A 225 3.27 -6.30 -10.23
CA THR A 225 2.78 -5.65 -11.44
C THR A 225 2.15 -4.32 -11.06
N PHE A 226 2.77 -3.20 -11.46
CA PHE A 226 2.21 -1.87 -11.19
C PHE A 226 1.06 -1.54 -12.15
N GLY A 227 -0.01 -0.93 -11.61
CA GLY A 227 -1.23 -0.56 -12.35
C GLY A 227 -2.44 -1.39 -11.93
N LYS A 228 -3.64 -1.09 -12.48
CA LYS A 228 -4.87 -1.85 -12.23
C LYS A 228 -4.92 -3.16 -13.06
N GLY A 229 -3.82 -3.92 -13.09
CA GLY A 229 -3.67 -5.17 -13.83
C GLY A 229 -2.97 -5.04 -15.20
N GLN A 230 -2.87 -6.17 -15.92
CA GLN A 230 -1.98 -6.37 -17.09
C GLN A 230 -2.22 -5.39 -18.25
N ASP A 231 -3.44 -4.86 -18.40
CA ASP A 231 -3.82 -3.94 -19.48
C ASP A 231 -3.79 -2.45 -19.07
N SER A 232 -3.30 -2.15 -17.86
CA SER A 232 -3.20 -0.77 -17.38
C SER A 232 -1.99 -0.03 -17.95
N ALA A 233 -2.10 1.29 -18.06
CA ALA A 233 -0.95 2.13 -18.37
C ALA A 233 0.17 1.92 -17.33
N PRO A 234 1.44 1.84 -17.75
CA PRO A 234 2.56 1.72 -16.82
C PRO A 234 2.59 2.85 -15.80
N VAL A 235 2.97 2.52 -14.57
CA VAL A 235 3.12 3.50 -13.48
C VAL A 235 4.54 4.02 -13.44
N ALA A 236 4.71 5.33 -13.40
CA ALA A 236 6.01 5.94 -13.18
C ALA A 236 6.41 5.85 -11.69
N LEU A 237 7.61 5.34 -11.42
CA LEU A 237 8.18 5.28 -10.07
C LEU A 237 9.10 6.49 -9.86
N HIS A 238 8.68 7.41 -9.00
CA HIS A 238 9.39 8.66 -8.72
C HIS A 238 10.05 8.66 -7.35
N ASN A 239 10.97 9.61 -7.13
CA ASN A 239 11.70 9.76 -5.87
C ASN A 239 12.47 8.49 -5.45
N VAL A 240 12.97 7.75 -6.45
CA VAL A 240 13.87 6.61 -6.25
C VAL A 240 15.26 7.19 -5.95
N ALA A 241 15.77 6.91 -4.75
CA ALA A 241 17.15 7.28 -4.38
C ALA A 241 18.16 6.60 -5.32
N ASP A 242 19.39 7.14 -5.40
CA ASP A 242 20.46 6.51 -6.17
C ASP A 242 20.73 5.10 -5.62
N GLY A 243 20.53 4.08 -6.46
CA GLY A 243 20.82 2.69 -6.11
C GLY A 243 22.31 2.39 -6.12
N THR A 244 22.76 1.43 -5.32
CA THR A 244 24.17 1.03 -5.34
C THR A 244 24.50 0.38 -6.70
N ILE A 245 25.52 0.89 -7.39
CA ILE A 245 26.02 0.28 -8.64
C ILE A 245 27.24 -0.57 -8.31
N GLY A 246 27.02 -1.87 -8.12
CA GLY A 246 28.06 -2.85 -7.77
C GLY A 246 27.63 -4.27 -8.10
N GLU A 247 28.60 -5.20 -8.10
CA GLU A 247 28.33 -6.62 -8.33
C GLU A 247 27.36 -7.16 -7.27
N GLY A 248 26.27 -7.79 -7.70
CA GLY A 248 25.25 -8.36 -6.80
C GLY A 248 24.25 -7.35 -6.21
N SER A 249 24.28 -6.08 -6.61
CA SER A 249 23.26 -5.11 -6.18
C SER A 249 21.87 -5.47 -6.72
N HIS A 250 20.86 -5.30 -5.86
CA HIS A 250 19.44 -5.43 -6.20
C HIS A 250 18.69 -4.10 -6.03
N ASP A 251 19.43 -3.00 -5.84
CA ASP A 251 18.85 -1.67 -5.72
C ASP A 251 18.31 -1.22 -7.08
N ALA A 252 17.14 -0.59 -7.09
CA ALA A 252 16.67 0.14 -8.26
C ALA A 252 17.58 1.34 -8.53
N ILE A 253 17.97 1.54 -9.79
CA ILE A 253 18.69 2.74 -10.22
C ILE A 253 17.70 3.76 -10.79
N ASN A 254 18.07 5.04 -10.73
CA ASN A 254 17.23 6.11 -11.26
C ASN A 254 17.83 6.76 -12.53
N GLY A 255 17.09 7.72 -13.09
CA GLY A 255 17.47 8.41 -14.32
C GLY A 255 18.78 9.21 -14.23
N SER A 256 19.12 9.79 -13.07
CA SER A 256 20.37 10.57 -12.91
C SER A 256 21.61 9.69 -13.01
N GLN A 257 21.53 8.45 -12.50
CA GLN A 257 22.64 7.50 -12.57
C GLN A 257 22.89 7.06 -14.02
N ILE A 258 21.84 6.68 -14.75
CA ILE A 258 21.93 6.33 -16.18
C ILE A 258 22.44 7.51 -16.99
N ASN A 259 21.90 8.71 -16.75
CA ASN A 259 22.35 9.93 -17.42
C ASN A 259 23.84 10.21 -17.19
N THR A 260 24.34 10.04 -15.96
CA THR A 260 25.77 10.22 -15.64
C THR A 260 26.65 9.23 -16.40
N ILE A 261 26.27 7.95 -16.43
CA ILE A 261 27.00 6.91 -17.16
C ILE A 261 27.01 7.24 -18.66
N SER A 262 25.84 7.54 -19.24
CA SER A 262 25.72 7.84 -20.67
C SER A 262 26.49 9.10 -21.07
N GLN A 263 26.50 10.15 -20.24
CA GLN A 263 27.31 11.34 -20.48
C GLN A 263 28.81 11.03 -20.44
N ASN A 264 29.26 10.18 -19.51
CA ASN A 264 30.66 9.75 -19.47
C ASN A 264 31.05 8.96 -20.73
N VAL A 265 30.19 8.05 -21.20
CA VAL A 265 30.41 7.32 -22.46
C VAL A 265 30.52 8.28 -23.65
N ALA A 266 29.59 9.23 -23.78
CA ALA A 266 29.64 10.25 -24.82
C ALA A 266 30.94 11.07 -24.77
N LYS A 267 31.36 11.49 -23.57
CA LYS A 267 32.63 12.20 -23.35
C LYS A 267 33.84 11.37 -23.79
N PHE A 268 33.87 10.08 -23.51
CA PHE A 268 34.99 9.21 -23.88
C PHE A 268 35.05 8.91 -25.38
N LEU A 269 33.91 8.85 -26.06
CA LEU A 269 33.88 8.72 -27.53
C LEU A 269 34.32 10.03 -28.21
N GLY A 270 33.94 11.20 -27.68
CA GLY A 270 34.24 12.47 -28.33
C GLY A 270 33.49 12.58 -29.66
N GLY A 271 34.06 13.26 -30.66
CA GLY A 271 33.46 13.38 -32.00
C GLY A 271 32.06 14.02 -32.02
N GLY A 272 31.70 14.82 -30.99
CA GLY A 272 30.36 15.38 -30.86
C GLY A 272 29.30 14.41 -30.31
N ALA A 273 29.68 13.22 -29.83
CA ALA A 273 28.77 12.32 -29.14
C ALA A 273 28.16 13.02 -27.90
N ALA A 274 26.88 12.76 -27.64
CA ALA A 274 26.13 13.39 -26.56
C ALA A 274 25.04 12.46 -26.02
N PHE A 275 24.58 12.72 -24.80
CA PHE A 275 23.39 12.10 -24.24
C PHE A 275 22.48 13.18 -23.67
N THR A 276 21.30 13.35 -24.27
CA THR A 276 20.35 14.41 -23.94
C THR A 276 18.95 13.82 -23.85
N ASP A 277 18.24 14.07 -22.76
CA ASP A 277 16.83 13.68 -22.55
C ASP A 277 16.54 12.20 -22.88
N GLY A 278 17.41 11.30 -22.42
CA GLY A 278 17.26 9.86 -22.62
C GLY A 278 17.72 9.35 -24.00
N THR A 279 18.17 10.23 -24.89
CA THR A 279 18.61 9.89 -26.26
C THR A 279 20.12 10.02 -26.39
N PHE A 280 20.77 8.98 -26.93
CA PHE A 280 22.20 8.98 -27.22
C PHE A 280 22.47 9.38 -28.68
N THR A 281 23.30 10.39 -28.90
CA THR A 281 23.82 10.81 -30.20
C THR A 281 25.23 10.26 -30.38
N GLY A 282 25.46 9.49 -31.44
CA GLY A 282 26.76 8.91 -31.75
C GLY A 282 27.83 9.94 -32.14
N PRO A 283 29.12 9.56 -32.11
CA PRO A 283 30.21 10.44 -32.56
C PRO A 283 30.25 10.53 -34.08
N THR A 284 30.76 11.64 -34.61
CA THR A 284 31.20 11.78 -36.00
C THR A 284 32.67 12.20 -36.02
N TYR A 285 33.52 11.36 -36.59
CA TYR A 285 34.95 11.61 -36.78
C TYR A 285 35.20 12.07 -38.21
N LYS A 286 35.68 13.31 -38.35
CA LYS A 286 36.12 13.85 -39.63
C LYS A 286 37.62 13.63 -39.77
N LEU A 287 38.01 12.81 -40.74
CA LEU A 287 39.42 12.46 -40.97
C LEU A 287 39.83 12.84 -42.39
N SER A 288 41.06 13.31 -42.52
CA SER A 288 41.71 13.50 -43.82
C SER A 288 42.04 12.14 -44.45
N LYS A 289 41.90 12.07 -45.77
CA LYS A 289 42.17 10.89 -46.59
C LYS A 289 42.97 11.31 -47.81
N ILE A 290 44.00 10.56 -48.14
CA ILE A 290 44.74 10.67 -49.38
C ILE A 290 44.19 9.60 -50.33
N SER A 291 43.66 10.03 -51.48
CA SER A 291 43.23 9.13 -52.54
C SER A 291 44.42 8.43 -53.22
N GLU A 292 44.15 7.41 -54.03
CA GLU A 292 45.19 6.64 -54.73
C GLU A 292 46.00 7.52 -55.71
N ASP A 293 45.37 8.53 -56.32
CA ASP A 293 46.02 9.52 -57.20
C ASP A 293 46.71 10.65 -56.42
N GLY A 294 46.54 10.69 -55.09
CA GLY A 294 47.28 11.58 -54.22
C GLY A 294 46.61 12.89 -53.84
N ALA A 295 45.34 13.09 -54.19
CA ALA A 295 44.54 14.21 -53.72
C ALA A 295 44.20 14.07 -52.23
N ALA A 296 44.11 15.21 -51.53
CA ALA A 296 43.67 15.26 -50.14
C ALA A 296 42.15 15.50 -50.08
N GLU A 297 41.45 14.61 -49.41
CA GLU A 297 40.00 14.61 -49.20
C GLU A 297 39.68 14.57 -47.70
N GLU A 298 38.42 14.87 -47.35
CA GLU A 298 37.88 14.63 -46.01
C GLU A 298 36.78 13.58 -46.09
N THR A 299 36.73 12.66 -45.12
CA THR A 299 35.66 11.68 -44.99
C THR A 299 35.18 11.64 -43.54
N SER A 300 33.87 11.44 -43.35
CA SER A 300 33.24 11.34 -42.02
C SER A 300 32.93 9.90 -41.67
N TYR A 301 33.09 9.55 -40.39
CA TYR A 301 32.88 8.21 -39.85
C TYR A 301 32.08 8.28 -38.55
N ASP A 302 30.99 7.53 -38.45
CA ASP A 302 30.06 7.64 -37.31
C ASP A 302 30.37 6.68 -36.14
N ASN A 303 31.49 5.96 -36.23
CA ASN A 303 31.98 5.11 -35.15
C ASN A 303 33.49 4.91 -35.22
N VAL A 304 34.08 4.55 -34.09
CA VAL A 304 35.53 4.38 -33.90
C VAL A 304 36.11 3.33 -34.85
N GLY A 305 35.42 2.20 -35.05
CA GLY A 305 35.90 1.13 -35.92
C GLY A 305 36.07 1.59 -37.37
N SER A 306 35.04 2.24 -37.92
CA SER A 306 35.07 2.78 -39.28
C SER A 306 36.10 3.91 -39.45
N ALA A 307 36.27 4.77 -38.44
CA ALA A 307 37.29 5.80 -38.43
C ALA A 307 38.71 5.21 -38.49
N PHE A 308 38.99 4.17 -37.71
CA PHE A 308 40.28 3.47 -37.76
C PHE A 308 40.50 2.70 -39.05
N SER A 309 39.48 2.05 -39.61
CA SER A 309 39.59 1.45 -40.95
C SER A 309 39.91 2.50 -42.02
N GLY A 310 39.28 3.67 -41.95
CA GLY A 310 39.58 4.80 -42.82
C GLY A 310 41.02 5.28 -42.70
N LEU A 311 41.53 5.41 -41.47
CA LEU A 311 42.93 5.78 -41.22
C LEU A 311 43.93 4.73 -41.75
N ASP A 312 43.64 3.45 -41.57
CA ASP A 312 44.45 2.34 -42.11
C ASP A 312 44.52 2.38 -43.63
N THR A 313 43.39 2.59 -44.31
CA THR A 313 43.36 2.81 -45.77
C THR A 313 44.20 4.02 -46.16
N ASN A 314 44.07 5.14 -45.45
CA ASN A 314 44.85 6.34 -45.73
C ASN A 314 46.37 6.09 -45.61
N ILE A 315 46.81 5.40 -44.55
CA ILE A 315 48.23 5.03 -44.34
C ILE A 315 48.73 4.12 -45.47
N LYS A 316 47.93 3.15 -45.92
CA LYS A 316 48.27 2.29 -47.06
C LYS A 316 48.48 3.10 -48.34
N ASN A 317 47.58 4.04 -48.63
CA ASN A 317 47.69 4.92 -49.80
C ASN A 317 48.95 5.79 -49.74
N VAL A 318 49.24 6.41 -48.58
CA VAL A 318 50.46 7.21 -48.39
C VAL A 318 51.72 6.36 -48.59
N ASN A 319 51.79 5.16 -48.01
CA ASN A 319 52.94 4.27 -48.16
C ASN A 319 53.13 3.82 -49.62
N GLN A 320 52.05 3.54 -50.34
CA GLN A 320 52.11 3.18 -51.76
C GLN A 320 52.64 4.34 -52.61
N ARG A 321 52.18 5.57 -52.37
CA ARG A 321 52.69 6.76 -53.07
C ARG A 321 54.16 7.04 -52.77
N ILE A 322 54.61 6.87 -51.52
CA ILE A 322 56.04 7.00 -51.15
C ILE A 322 56.87 6.00 -51.94
N LYS A 323 56.39 4.75 -52.08
CA LYS A 323 57.06 3.72 -52.88
C LYS A 323 57.13 4.11 -54.36
N GLU A 324 56.04 4.59 -54.95
CA GLU A 324 56.00 5.04 -56.34
C GLU A 324 56.95 6.21 -56.60
N VAL A 325 56.94 7.24 -55.74
CA VAL A 325 57.85 8.37 -55.83
C VAL A 325 59.30 7.90 -55.70
N SER A 326 59.61 7.04 -54.71
CA SER A 326 60.96 6.51 -54.52
C SER A 326 61.43 5.69 -55.73
N GLN A 327 60.57 4.90 -56.34
CA GLN A 327 60.89 4.12 -57.53
C GLN A 327 61.05 5.01 -58.77
N GLY A 328 60.16 5.98 -58.97
CA GLY A 328 60.25 6.96 -60.07
C GLY A 328 61.55 7.76 -59.99
N VAL A 329 61.87 8.33 -58.82
CA VAL A 329 63.14 9.03 -58.60
C VAL A 329 64.33 8.11 -58.87
N ALA A 330 64.32 6.87 -58.39
CA ALA A 330 65.42 5.93 -58.63
C ALA A 330 65.60 5.52 -60.10
N GLN A 331 64.52 5.50 -60.90
CA GLN A 331 64.61 5.16 -62.32
C GLN A 331 65.07 6.34 -63.19
N ASP A 332 64.59 7.55 -62.89
CA ASP A 332 64.84 8.73 -63.73
C ASP A 332 66.01 9.59 -63.26
N SER A 333 66.63 9.28 -62.12
CA SER A 333 67.81 9.99 -61.62
C SER A 333 69.12 9.40 -62.12
N LEU A 334 70.07 10.29 -62.45
CA LEU A 334 71.47 9.92 -62.63
C LEU A 334 72.08 9.58 -61.26
N SER A 335 72.15 8.28 -60.97
CA SER A 335 72.48 7.78 -59.63
C SER A 335 73.91 7.25 -59.55
N TRP A 336 74.52 7.40 -58.37
CA TRP A 336 75.80 6.75 -58.06
C TRP A 336 75.62 5.23 -58.05
N ASN A 337 76.49 4.53 -58.76
CA ASN A 337 76.57 3.08 -58.72
C ASN A 337 77.79 2.66 -57.90
N GLU A 338 77.55 2.04 -56.76
CA GLU A 338 78.62 1.64 -55.83
C GLU A 338 79.59 0.62 -56.43
N ALA A 339 79.10 -0.34 -57.22
CA ALA A 339 79.94 -1.36 -57.85
C ALA A 339 80.83 -0.78 -58.97
N ALA A 340 80.34 0.25 -59.68
CA ALA A 340 81.11 0.94 -60.71
C ALA A 340 82.01 2.05 -60.13
N GLY A 341 81.75 2.51 -58.90
CA GLY A 341 82.43 3.65 -58.30
C GLY A 341 82.25 4.96 -59.08
N ALA A 342 81.09 5.14 -59.74
CA ALA A 342 80.80 6.28 -60.61
C ALA A 342 79.29 6.56 -60.71
N PHE A 343 78.93 7.76 -61.15
CA PHE A 343 77.57 8.03 -61.66
C PHE A 343 77.38 7.31 -63.00
N VAL A 344 76.29 6.55 -63.14
CA VAL A 344 76.01 5.77 -64.35
C VAL A 344 74.85 6.36 -65.13
N ALA A 345 75.06 6.60 -66.43
CA ALA A 345 74.04 7.09 -67.34
C ALA A 345 73.29 5.94 -68.02
N THR A 346 72.78 4.99 -67.22
CA THR A 346 71.93 3.90 -67.72
C THR A 346 70.48 4.16 -67.39
N HIS A 347 69.57 3.91 -68.33
CA HIS A 347 68.13 4.16 -68.16
C HIS A 347 67.28 3.01 -68.70
N GLY A 348 66.04 2.92 -68.24
CA GLY A 348 65.09 1.88 -68.59
C GLY A 348 65.35 0.52 -67.92
N GLU A 349 64.47 -0.45 -68.18
CA GLU A 349 64.53 -1.78 -67.57
C GLU A 349 65.81 -2.54 -67.91
N ASN A 350 66.31 -2.39 -69.14
CA ASN A 350 67.52 -3.07 -69.62
C ASN A 350 68.83 -2.41 -69.18
N LYS A 351 68.77 -1.31 -68.40
CA LYS A 351 69.93 -0.53 -67.96
C LYS A 351 70.90 -0.23 -69.10
N ALA A 352 70.35 0.21 -70.25
CA ALA A 352 71.15 0.54 -71.42
C ALA A 352 71.82 1.91 -71.27
N ASN A 353 73.05 2.02 -71.78
CA ASN A 353 73.76 3.31 -71.85
C ASN A 353 72.92 4.33 -72.60
N SER A 354 72.70 5.47 -71.96
CA SER A 354 71.84 6.55 -72.45
C SER A 354 72.67 7.80 -72.70
N LYS A 355 72.20 8.62 -73.64
CA LYS A 355 72.84 9.92 -73.92
C LYS A 355 72.61 10.85 -72.74
N ILE A 356 73.66 11.54 -72.31
CA ILE A 356 73.53 12.76 -71.52
C ILE A 356 73.57 13.91 -72.52
N THR A 357 72.48 14.66 -72.63
CA THR A 357 72.33 15.78 -73.57
C THR A 357 72.09 17.08 -72.81
N SER A 358 72.06 18.20 -73.53
CA SER A 358 71.95 19.55 -72.95
C SER A 358 73.11 19.87 -71.99
N ILE A 359 74.28 19.26 -72.21
CA ILE A 359 75.54 19.61 -71.56
C ILE A 359 76.13 20.81 -72.31
N LEU A 360 76.64 21.79 -71.56
CA LEU A 360 77.44 22.89 -72.13
C LEU A 360 78.81 22.38 -72.60
N ASP A 361 79.39 23.01 -73.61
CA ASP A 361 80.76 22.72 -74.06
C ASP A 361 81.74 22.90 -72.88
N GLY A 362 82.51 21.85 -72.59
CA GLY A 362 83.44 21.83 -71.47
C GLY A 362 84.69 22.65 -71.74
N THR A 363 85.33 23.16 -70.69
CA THR A 363 86.61 23.86 -70.85
C THR A 363 87.69 22.89 -71.34
N VAL A 364 88.42 23.22 -72.41
CA VAL A 364 89.54 22.40 -72.91
C VAL A 364 90.86 22.91 -72.33
N SER A 365 91.30 22.31 -71.22
CA SER A 365 92.59 22.60 -70.57
C SER A 365 93.12 21.37 -69.84
N GLU A 366 94.42 21.36 -69.48
CA GLU A 366 95.08 20.20 -68.86
C GLU A 366 94.44 19.75 -67.54
N SER A 367 93.86 20.67 -66.76
CA SER A 367 93.26 20.39 -65.46
C SER A 367 91.72 20.35 -65.47
N SER A 368 91.09 20.36 -66.65
CA SER A 368 89.63 20.41 -66.75
C SER A 368 88.98 19.11 -66.26
N THR A 369 87.89 19.24 -65.52
CA THR A 369 87.00 18.12 -65.12
C THR A 369 85.63 18.20 -65.79
N ASP A 370 85.48 19.09 -66.77
CA ASP A 370 84.24 19.28 -67.51
C ASP A 370 84.04 18.13 -68.52
N ALA A 371 82.80 17.71 -68.71
CA ALA A 371 82.47 16.81 -69.81
C ALA A 371 82.61 17.53 -71.16
N ILE A 372 83.16 16.85 -72.16
CA ILE A 372 83.28 17.35 -73.53
C ILE A 372 82.06 16.94 -74.34
N THR A 373 81.56 17.83 -75.17
CA THR A 373 80.39 17.59 -76.03
C THR A 373 80.79 17.05 -77.41
N GLY A 374 79.80 16.54 -78.16
CA GLY A 374 80.03 16.08 -79.53
C GLY A 374 80.48 17.19 -80.49
N SER A 375 80.04 18.44 -80.29
CA SER A 375 80.47 19.61 -81.09
C SER A 375 81.97 19.87 -80.95
N GLN A 376 82.51 19.76 -79.73
CA GLN A 376 83.93 19.95 -79.47
C GLN A 376 84.79 18.86 -80.12
N LEU A 377 84.39 17.58 -79.99
CA LEU A 377 85.09 16.47 -80.64
C LEU A 377 85.02 16.55 -82.17
N HIS A 378 83.86 16.91 -82.72
CA HIS A 378 83.66 17.12 -84.15
C HIS A 378 84.54 18.26 -84.69
N SER A 379 84.64 19.37 -83.95
CA SER A 379 85.49 20.52 -84.31
C SER A 379 86.96 20.09 -84.38
N LEU A 380 87.45 19.38 -83.37
CA LEU A 380 88.80 18.82 -83.34
C LEU A 380 89.06 17.88 -84.54
N GLY A 381 88.16 16.92 -84.78
CA GLY A 381 88.29 15.98 -85.89
C GLY A 381 88.30 16.66 -87.27
N SER A 382 87.45 17.68 -87.45
CA SER A 382 87.39 18.48 -88.68
C SER A 382 88.67 19.27 -88.92
N GLU A 383 89.23 19.85 -87.85
CA GLU A 383 90.49 20.60 -87.91
C GLU A 383 91.67 19.68 -88.26
N VAL A 384 91.75 18.50 -87.61
CA VAL A 384 92.78 17.49 -87.91
C VAL A 384 92.68 17.01 -89.37
N ALA A 385 91.48 16.73 -89.88
CA ALA A 385 91.27 16.36 -91.28
C ALA A 385 91.80 17.43 -92.25
N THR A 386 91.56 18.71 -91.92
CA THR A 386 92.04 19.85 -92.71
C THR A 386 93.57 19.90 -92.74
N TYR A 387 94.24 19.68 -91.61
CA TYR A 387 95.70 19.68 -91.55
C TYR A 387 96.34 18.55 -92.36
N PHE A 388 95.73 17.36 -92.41
CA PHE A 388 96.26 16.27 -93.24
C PHE A 388 96.06 16.52 -94.75
N GLY A 389 94.97 17.16 -95.17
CA GLY A 389 94.66 17.31 -96.59
C GLY A 389 94.47 15.96 -97.28
N GLY A 390 94.83 15.83 -98.56
CA GLY A 390 94.77 14.55 -99.29
C GLY A 390 93.37 13.91 -99.37
N GLY A 391 92.30 14.68 -99.11
CA GLY A 391 90.92 14.16 -99.05
C GLY A 391 90.49 13.57 -97.70
N ALA A 392 91.28 13.74 -96.62
CA ALA A 392 90.88 13.34 -95.27
C ALA A 392 89.61 14.06 -94.81
N LYS A 393 88.77 13.37 -94.03
CA LYS A 393 87.49 13.89 -93.50
C LYS A 393 87.15 13.28 -92.14
N TYR A 394 86.42 14.03 -91.33
CA TYR A 394 85.73 13.51 -90.16
C TYR A 394 84.25 13.87 -90.28
N GLU A 395 83.41 12.87 -90.54
CA GLU A 395 81.99 13.06 -90.84
C GLU A 395 81.19 11.92 -90.18
N ASP A 396 80.05 12.24 -89.57
CA ASP A 396 79.20 11.30 -88.83
C ASP A 396 79.94 10.47 -87.77
N GLY A 397 80.99 11.05 -87.16
CA GLY A 397 81.83 10.38 -86.16
C GLY A 397 82.86 9.41 -86.73
N ALA A 398 82.96 9.30 -88.06
CA ALA A 398 83.89 8.42 -88.75
C ALA A 398 85.04 9.19 -89.40
N TRP A 399 86.26 8.66 -89.23
CA TRP A 399 87.46 9.18 -89.89
C TRP A 399 87.65 8.55 -91.27
N THR A 400 87.90 9.40 -92.27
CA THR A 400 88.34 9.00 -93.61
C THR A 400 89.81 9.36 -93.76
N ALA A 401 90.65 8.36 -94.05
CA ALA A 401 92.09 8.55 -94.21
C ALA A 401 92.43 9.46 -95.40
N PRO A 402 93.50 10.27 -95.29
CA PRO A 402 94.04 10.99 -96.44
C PRO A 402 94.56 10.02 -97.50
N ILE A 403 94.59 10.44 -98.76
CA ILE A 403 95.31 9.76 -99.84
C ILE A 403 96.34 10.73 -100.40
N PHE A 404 97.60 10.48 -100.07
CA PHE A 404 98.74 11.20 -100.61
C PHE A 404 99.19 10.52 -101.90
N LYS A 405 99.06 11.21 -103.03
CA LYS A 405 99.60 10.75 -104.30
C LYS A 405 100.96 11.40 -104.51
N VAL A 406 102.01 10.59 -104.53
CA VAL A 406 103.37 11.04 -104.78
C VAL A 406 103.93 10.33 -106.00
N LYS A 407 104.71 11.08 -106.77
CA LYS A 407 105.44 10.58 -107.94
C LYS A 407 106.77 10.03 -107.48
N THR A 408 106.97 8.73 -107.64
CA THR A 408 108.19 8.02 -107.24
C THR A 408 108.97 7.58 -108.49
N VAL A 409 110.30 7.66 -108.45
CA VAL A 409 111.17 7.21 -109.56
C VAL A 409 111.52 5.75 -109.35
N LYS A 410 111.40 4.92 -110.39
CA LYS A 410 111.78 3.49 -110.32
C LYS A 410 113.30 3.34 -110.21
N ALA A 411 113.75 2.21 -109.65
CA ALA A 411 115.16 1.92 -109.37
C ALA A 411 116.10 1.95 -110.60
N ASP A 412 115.56 1.93 -111.83
CA ASP A 412 116.29 2.05 -113.09
C ASP A 412 116.49 3.51 -113.56
N GLY A 413 115.94 4.49 -112.83
CA GLY A 413 116.08 5.91 -113.10
C GLY A 413 115.35 6.42 -114.35
N ALA A 414 114.58 5.56 -115.05
CA ALA A 414 114.02 5.88 -116.37
C ALA A 414 112.52 6.18 -116.36
N GLU A 415 111.76 5.76 -115.34
CA GLU A 415 110.30 5.93 -115.26
C GLU A 415 109.82 6.52 -113.92
N ILE A 416 108.79 7.37 -113.98
CA ILE A 416 108.07 7.93 -112.83
C ILE A 416 106.73 7.21 -112.67
N GLU A 417 106.41 6.70 -111.47
CA GLU A 417 105.12 6.08 -111.13
C GLU A 417 104.36 6.88 -110.07
N ASP A 418 103.02 6.91 -110.12
CA ASP A 418 102.19 7.48 -109.06
C ASP A 418 101.89 6.39 -108.02
N LYS A 419 102.44 6.54 -106.80
CA LYS A 419 102.06 5.70 -105.64
C LYS A 419 101.17 6.49 -104.69
N SER A 420 100.18 5.77 -104.15
CA SER A 420 99.22 6.31 -103.19
C SER A 420 99.53 5.77 -101.80
N TYR A 421 99.57 6.67 -100.82
CA TYR A 421 99.83 6.37 -99.43
C TYR A 421 98.71 6.93 -98.56
N ASN A 422 98.32 6.19 -97.55
CA ASN A 422 97.21 6.50 -96.65
C ASN A 422 97.66 7.10 -95.32
N ASP A 423 98.96 7.27 -95.13
CA ASP A 423 99.55 7.98 -94.01
C ASP A 423 100.75 8.82 -94.48
N VAL A 424 101.07 9.83 -93.67
CA VAL A 424 102.10 10.83 -94.00
C VAL A 424 103.50 10.21 -94.00
N ALA A 425 103.80 9.31 -93.08
CA ALA A 425 105.12 8.73 -92.95
C ALA A 425 105.46 7.85 -94.16
N ALA A 426 104.55 6.97 -94.57
CA ALA A 426 104.71 6.13 -95.74
C ALA A 426 104.77 6.96 -97.03
N ALA A 427 104.00 8.05 -97.12
CA ALA A 427 104.11 8.98 -98.24
C ALA A 427 105.52 9.60 -98.33
N PHE A 428 106.09 10.04 -97.20
CA PHE A 428 107.44 10.59 -97.15
C PHE A 428 108.54 9.53 -97.36
N GLU A 429 108.37 8.31 -96.86
CA GLU A 429 109.30 7.20 -97.11
C GLU A 429 109.30 6.80 -98.59
N GLY A 430 108.12 6.75 -99.21
CA GLY A 430 107.96 6.60 -100.66
C GLY A 430 108.70 7.68 -101.46
N VAL A 431 108.61 8.93 -101.02
CA VAL A 431 109.39 10.03 -101.61
C VAL A 431 110.88 9.86 -101.35
N GLY A 432 111.29 9.52 -100.13
CA GLY A 432 112.70 9.37 -99.74
C GLY A 432 113.42 8.26 -100.52
N THR A 433 112.77 7.10 -100.67
CA THR A 433 113.28 5.99 -101.49
C THR A 433 113.33 6.30 -102.99
N SER A 434 112.67 7.36 -103.46
CA SER A 434 112.73 7.79 -104.86
C SER A 434 113.97 8.62 -105.20
N PHE A 435 114.76 9.02 -104.19
CA PHE A 435 115.97 9.84 -104.34
C PHE A 435 117.27 9.13 -103.93
N THR A 436 117.18 7.88 -103.47
CA THR A 436 118.31 7.00 -103.11
C THR A 436 118.41 5.85 -104.08
#